data_AF-A0A124H6L0-F1
#
_entry.id   AF-A0A124H6L0-F1
#
_cell.length_a   1.000
_cell.length_b   1.000
_cell.length_c   1.000
_cell.angle_alpha   90.00
_cell.angle_beta   90.00
_cell.angle_gamma   90.00
#
_symmetry.space_group_name_H-M   'P 1'
#
loop_
_entity.id
_entity.type
_entity.pdbx_description
1 polymer ?
#
loop_
_entity_poly.entity_id
_entity_poly.type
_entity_poly.pdbx_seq_one_letter_code
_entity_poly.pdbx_strand_id
1 'polypeptide(L)'
;MTFDTGERWSGTIHTLEVVRQTMDDRRQTGESLGGRYFFVWDGLIVRDRGIPAMVEVVDELVRSGDYRCVFRDVGPEDTDD
;
A
#
# COMPACT_ATOMS: atom_id res chain seq x y z
N MET A 1 9.91 -0.77 1.60
CA MET A 1 10.81 -0.19 2.62
C MET A 1 11.83 -1.23 2.98
N THR A 2 13.08 -0.82 3.11
CA THR A 2 14.17 -1.67 3.59
C THR A 2 14.78 -0.97 4.79
N PHE A 3 14.92 -1.68 5.90
CA PHE A 3 15.59 -1.18 7.11
C PHE A 3 17.06 -1.60 7.10
N ASP A 4 17.91 -0.87 7.82
CA ASP A 4 19.33 -1.22 7.97
C ASP A 4 19.54 -2.60 8.64
N THR A 5 18.52 -3.12 9.33
CA THR A 5 18.47 -4.47 9.89
C THR A 5 18.31 -5.57 8.82
N GLY A 6 18.07 -5.19 7.55
CA GLY A 6 17.77 -6.10 6.44
C GLY A 6 16.28 -6.48 6.34
N GLU A 7 15.44 -6.04 7.27
CA GLU A 7 13.99 -6.25 7.20
C GLU A 7 13.39 -5.50 6.00
N ARG A 8 12.54 -6.18 5.23
CA ARG A 8 11.86 -5.58 4.08
C ARG A 8 10.35 -5.69 4.18
N TRP A 9 9.71 -4.59 3.81
CA TRP A 9 8.26 -4.44 3.86
C TRP A 9 7.73 -3.89 2.55
N SER A 10 6.73 -4.54 1.97
CA SER A 10 6.00 -4.12 0.78
C SER A 10 4.64 -3.53 1.14
N GLY A 11 4.26 -2.46 0.48
CA GLY A 11 2.97 -1.81 0.66
C GLY A 11 2.51 -1.14 -0.62
N THR A 12 1.23 -1.29 -0.92
CA THR A 12 0.57 -0.60 -2.02
C THR A 12 -0.18 0.62 -1.47
N ILE A 13 0.24 1.82 -1.85
CA ILE A 13 -0.37 3.07 -1.37
C ILE A 13 -1.29 3.66 -2.45
N HIS A 14 -2.54 3.92 -2.09
CA HIS A 14 -3.52 4.58 -2.94
C HIS A 14 -4.09 5.81 -2.26
N THR A 15 -4.54 6.80 -3.05
CA THR A 15 -5.48 7.80 -2.52
C THR A 15 -6.91 7.26 -2.61
N LEU A 16 -7.82 7.84 -1.82
CA LEU A 16 -9.25 7.51 -1.94
C LEU A 16 -9.79 7.80 -3.35
N GLU A 17 -9.28 8.84 -4.01
CA GLU A 17 -9.63 9.18 -5.40
C GLU A 17 -9.24 8.06 -6.36
N VAL A 18 -8.01 7.54 -6.26
CA VAL A 18 -7.53 6.43 -7.11
C VAL A 18 -8.33 5.16 -6.89
N VAL A 19 -8.72 4.86 -5.64
CA VAL A 19 -9.59 3.69 -5.35
C VAL A 19 -10.94 3.85 -6.03
N ARG A 20 -11.56 5.03 -5.95
CA ARG A 20 -12.85 5.31 -6.60
C ARG A 20 -12.74 5.19 -8.12
N GLN A 21 -11.74 5.83 -8.72
CA GLN A 21 -11.50 5.75 -10.15
C GLN A 21 -11.31 4.30 -10.61
N THR A 22 -10.51 3.52 -9.87
CA THR A 22 -10.30 2.10 -10.15
C THR A 22 -11.62 1.31 -10.11
N MET A 23 -12.48 1.60 -9.14
CA MET A 23 -13.80 0.95 -9.05
C MET A 23 -14.72 1.37 -10.21
N ASP A 24 -14.68 2.62 -10.64
CA ASP A 24 -15.45 3.12 -11.77
C ASP A 24 -14.96 2.51 -13.10
N ASP A 25 -13.66 2.32 -13.28
CA ASP A 25 -13.09 1.62 -14.44
C ASP A 25 -13.52 0.14 -14.44
N ARG A 26 -13.50 -0.51 -13.29
CA ARG A 26 -13.96 -1.91 -13.15
C ARG A 26 -15.45 -2.10 -13.37
N ARG A 27 -16.28 -1.05 -13.24
CA ARG A 27 -17.68 -1.10 -13.69
C ARG A 27 -17.79 -1.29 -15.21
N GLN A 28 -16.84 -0.77 -15.96
CA GLN A 28 -16.81 -0.89 -17.43
C GLN A 28 -16.32 -2.27 -17.86
N THR A 29 -15.37 -2.86 -17.12
CA THR A 29 -14.78 -4.18 -17.44
C THR A 29 -15.54 -5.36 -16.83
N GLY A 30 -16.35 -5.12 -15.78
CA GLY A 30 -17.07 -6.15 -15.03
C GLY A 30 -16.27 -6.79 -13.89
N GLU A 31 -14.99 -6.43 -13.73
CA GLU A 31 -14.13 -6.93 -12.65
C GLU A 31 -14.61 -6.50 -11.26
N SER A 32 -14.17 -7.21 -10.23
CA SER A 32 -14.52 -6.92 -8.82
C SER A 32 -16.03 -6.75 -8.59
N LEU A 33 -16.82 -7.68 -9.13
CA LEU A 33 -18.28 -7.64 -9.10
C LEU A 33 -18.83 -6.31 -9.69
N GLY A 34 -18.33 -5.92 -10.87
CA GLY A 34 -18.65 -4.65 -11.50
C GLY A 34 -18.23 -3.46 -10.66
N GLY A 35 -17.01 -3.47 -10.15
CA GLY A 35 -16.43 -2.38 -9.35
C GLY A 35 -17.11 -2.15 -8.00
N ARG A 36 -17.78 -3.15 -7.41
CA ARG A 36 -18.42 -3.01 -6.09
C ARG A 36 -17.43 -3.07 -4.94
N TYR A 37 -16.25 -3.61 -5.17
CA TYR A 37 -15.19 -3.62 -4.18
C TYR A 37 -13.83 -3.34 -4.81
N PHE A 38 -12.92 -2.89 -3.95
CA PHE A 38 -11.51 -2.79 -4.21
C PHE A 38 -10.80 -3.56 -3.08
N PHE A 39 -9.81 -4.38 -3.43
CA PHE A 39 -8.99 -5.06 -2.43
C PHE A 39 -7.54 -5.15 -2.93
N VAL A 40 -6.62 -5.04 -2.00
CA VAL A 40 -5.19 -5.34 -2.16
C VAL A 40 -4.69 -5.72 -0.77
N TRP A 41 -3.84 -6.75 -0.71
CA TRP A 41 -3.51 -7.40 0.56
C TRP A 41 -2.61 -6.55 1.46
N ASP A 42 -1.79 -5.67 0.87
CA ASP A 42 -0.90 -4.72 1.55
C ASP A 42 -1.30 -3.24 1.29
N GLY A 43 -2.61 -2.99 1.23
CA GLY A 43 -3.18 -1.70 0.85
C GLY A 43 -3.25 -0.67 1.95
N LEU A 44 -2.61 0.49 1.75
CA LEU A 44 -2.81 1.70 2.54
C LEU A 44 -3.55 2.76 1.72
N ILE A 45 -4.66 3.27 2.25
CA ILE A 45 -5.37 4.41 1.65
C ILE A 45 -4.96 5.68 2.39
N VAL A 46 -4.32 6.61 1.68
CA VAL A 46 -4.00 7.95 2.18
C VAL A 46 -5.00 8.99 1.70
N ARG A 47 -5.15 10.05 2.49
CA ARG A 47 -6.06 11.17 2.14
C ARG A 47 -5.48 12.03 1.04
N ASP A 48 -4.23 12.45 1.22
CA ASP A 48 -3.60 13.45 0.38
C ASP A 48 -2.67 12.81 -0.64
N ARG A 49 -2.66 13.38 -1.84
CA ARG A 49 -1.81 12.93 -2.95
C ARG A 49 -0.39 13.48 -2.82
N GLY A 50 0.55 12.77 -3.41
CA GLY A 50 1.93 13.21 -3.54
C GLY A 50 2.88 12.52 -2.57
N ILE A 51 4.12 12.35 -3.01
CA ILE A 51 5.17 11.63 -2.27
C ILE A 51 5.37 12.20 -0.86
N PRO A 52 5.45 13.53 -0.63
CA PRO A 52 5.68 14.06 0.72
C PRO A 52 4.61 13.66 1.73
N ALA A 53 3.33 13.75 1.36
CA ALA A 53 2.22 13.35 2.22
C ALA A 53 2.22 11.84 2.49
N MET A 54 2.56 11.04 1.47
CA MET A 54 2.70 9.58 1.63
C MET A 54 3.86 9.22 2.55
N VAL A 55 5.00 9.92 2.45
CA VAL A 55 6.16 9.73 3.32
C VAL A 55 5.82 10.08 4.76
N GLU A 56 5.12 11.18 5.02
CA GLU A 56 4.70 11.55 6.39
C GLU A 56 3.85 10.46 7.06
N VAL A 57 2.92 9.87 6.31
CA VAL A 57 2.11 8.74 6.83
C VAL A 57 2.98 7.51 7.08
N VAL A 58 3.89 7.19 6.18
CA VAL A 58 4.80 6.05 6.34
C VAL A 58 5.72 6.25 7.55
N ASP A 59 6.28 7.45 7.74
CA ASP A 59 7.12 7.80 8.88
C ASP A 59 6.37 7.62 10.19
N GLU A 60 5.10 8.03 10.25
CA GLU A 60 4.27 7.81 11.44
C GLU A 60 4.02 6.31 11.70
N LEU A 61 3.71 5.53 10.66
CA LEU A 61 3.52 4.07 10.80
C LEU A 61 4.80 3.36 11.27
N VAL A 62 5.96 3.82 10.81
CA VAL A 62 7.26 3.30 11.26
C VAL A 62 7.50 3.69 12.72
N ARG A 63 7.24 4.95 13.09
CA ARG A 63 7.40 5.46 14.45
C ARG A 63 6.48 4.79 15.46
N SER A 64 5.23 4.49 15.08
CA SER A 64 4.26 3.79 15.94
C SER A 64 4.49 2.28 15.97
N GLY A 65 5.09 1.73 14.91
CA GLY A 65 5.24 0.29 14.71
C GLY A 65 4.08 -0.38 13.97
N ASP A 66 3.03 0.38 13.61
CA ASP A 66 1.83 -0.11 12.91
C ASP A 66 2.11 -0.60 11.49
N TYR A 67 3.25 -0.21 10.92
CA TYR A 67 3.71 -0.70 9.62
C TYR A 67 3.72 -2.24 9.54
N ARG A 68 3.92 -2.94 10.67
CA ARG A 68 3.89 -4.41 10.75
C ARG A 68 2.51 -5.02 10.52
N CYS A 69 1.45 -4.25 10.76
CA CYS A 69 0.07 -4.66 10.52
C CYS A 69 -0.47 -4.17 9.17
N VAL A 70 0.10 -3.09 8.64
CA VAL A 70 -0.35 -2.46 7.39
C VAL A 70 0.37 -3.03 6.17
N PHE A 71 1.67 -3.27 6.28
CA PHE A 71 2.51 -3.71 5.18
C PHE A 71 2.83 -5.19 5.27
N ARG A 72 3.17 -5.77 4.13
CA ARG A 72 3.59 -7.15 4.00
C ARG A 72 5.08 -7.28 4.28
N ASP A 73 5.43 -8.16 5.20
CA ASP A 73 6.80 -8.68 5.32
C ASP A 73 7.13 -9.51 4.07
N VAL A 74 8.20 -9.13 3.37
CA VAL A 74 8.69 -9.85 2.18
C VAL A 74 9.98 -10.62 2.44
N GLY A 75 10.40 -10.73 3.70
CA GLY A 75 11.63 -11.40 4.09
C GLY A 75 12.89 -10.58 3.78
N PRO A 76 14.07 -11.03 4.26
CA PRO A 76 15.34 -10.35 3.99
C PRO A 76 15.65 -10.32 2.50
N GLU A 77 16.51 -9.40 2.06
CA GLU A 77 17.03 -9.38 0.69
C GLU A 77 17.63 -10.74 0.34
N ASP A 78 17.12 -11.36 -0.74
CA ASP A 78 17.74 -12.57 -1.28
C ASP A 78 19.18 -12.20 -1.61
N THR A 79 20.11 -12.73 -0.81
CA THR A 79 21.52 -12.68 -1.16
C THR A 79 21.68 -13.79 -2.19
N ASP A 80 21.50 -13.48 -3.47
CA ASP A 80 21.92 -14.39 -4.54
C ASP A 80 23.39 -14.75 -4.28
N ASP A 81 23.65 -16.02 -3.94
CA ASP A 81 24.98 -16.64 -3.82
C ASP A 81 25.36 -17.29 -5.15
#